data_AF-A0A453A705-F1
#
_entry.id   AF-A0A453A705-F1
#
_cell.length_a   1.000
_cell.length_b   1.000
_cell.length_c   1.000
_cell.angle_alpha   90.00
_cell.angle_beta   90.00
_cell.angle_gamma   90.00
#
_symmetry.space_group_name_H-M   'P 1'
#
loop_
_entity.id
_entity.type
_entity.pdbx_description
1 polymer ?
#
loop_
_entity_poly.entity_id
_entity_poly.type
_entity_poly.pdbx_seq_one_letter_code
_entity_poly.pdbx_strand_id
1 'polypeptide(L)' 'MDFLSSTTKSDLERMLFDETEQPKALPLSLLAEITNGFSDKQIIGQGGFAVVYQVAVKRLCNTLMHEEFQ' A
#
# COMPACT_ATOMS: atom_id res chain seq x y z
N MET A 1 10.03 -10.55 -14.56
CA MET A 1 9.27 -11.12 -13.44
C MET A 1 9.77 -10.47 -12.16
N ASP A 2 8.92 -9.60 -11.66
CA ASP A 2 9.10 -8.53 -10.71
C ASP A 2 8.92 -9.06 -9.28
N PHE A 3 9.96 -9.72 -8.79
CA PHE A 3 10.06 -10.22 -7.41
C PHE A 3 9.97 -9.09 -6.34
N LEU A 4 10.10 -7.82 -6.76
CA LEU A 4 9.96 -6.63 -5.91
C LEU A 4 8.50 -6.35 -5.47
N SER A 5 7.51 -7.03 -6.06
CA SER A 5 6.09 -6.87 -5.73
C SER A 5 5.72 -7.39 -4.34
N SER A 6 6.42 -8.41 -3.83
CA SER A 6 6.11 -9.02 -2.53
C SER A 6 6.56 -8.16 -1.35
N THR A 7 7.83 -7.74 -1.33
CA THR A 7 8.39 -6.94 -0.22
C THR A 7 7.70 -5.60 -0.06
N THR A 8 7.30 -4.97 -1.16
CA THR A 8 6.77 -3.59 -1.17
C THR A 8 5.30 -3.52 -0.78
N LYS A 9 4.51 -4.57 -1.00
CA LYS A 9 3.14 -4.69 -0.48
C LYS A 9 3.12 -4.84 1.04
N SER A 10 4.00 -5.67 1.60
CA SER A 10 4.12 -5.81 3.05
C SER A 10 4.57 -4.51 3.74
N ASP A 11 5.46 -3.73 3.13
CA ASP A 11 5.81 -2.40 3.63
C ASP A 11 4.61 -1.44 3.64
N LEU A 12 3.83 -1.40 2.55
CA LEU A 12 2.60 -0.61 2.49
C LEU A 12 1.58 -1.06 3.55
N GLU A 13 1.40 -2.36 3.74
CA GLU A 13 0.50 -2.90 4.78
C GLU A 13 0.94 -2.49 6.19
N ARG A 14 2.24 -2.52 6.48
CA ARG A 14 2.80 -2.04 7.75
C ARG A 14 2.57 -0.54 7.93
N MET A 15 2.84 0.27 6.90
CA MET A 15 2.61 1.72 6.93
C MET A 15 1.14 2.10 7.17
N LEU A 16 0.20 1.26 6.75
CA LEU A 16 -1.24 1.49 6.96
C LEU A 16 -1.75 0.99 8.31
N PHE A 17 -1.07 0.02 8.94
CA PHE A 17 -1.51 -0.60 10.18
C PHE A 17 -0.79 -0.04 11.42
N ASP A 18 0.49 0.25 11.29
CA ASP A 18 1.33 0.75 12.36
C ASP A 18 1.55 2.26 12.19
N GLU A 19 0.85 3.06 13.00
CA GLU A 19 0.95 4.52 12.98
C GLU A 19 2.36 5.04 13.34
N THR A 20 3.22 4.18 13.90
CA THR A 20 4.60 4.53 14.24
C THR A 20 5.57 4.37 13.06
N GLU A 21 5.14 3.73 11.97
CA GLU A 21 5.95 3.58 10.76
C GLU A 21 6.18 4.93 10.08
N GLN A 22 7.43 5.17 9.67
CA GLN A 22 7.79 6.38 8.94
C GLN A 22 7.35 6.31 7.47
N PRO A 23 7.13 7.47 6.81
CA PRO A 23 6.93 7.52 5.37
C PRO A 23 8.11 6.89 4.62
N LYS A 24 7.81 6.01 3.64
CA LYS A 24 8.81 5.33 2.81
C LYS A 24 8.56 5.61 1.33
N ALA A 25 9.64 5.60 0.56
CA ALA A 25 9.55 5.58 -0.89
C ALA A 25 9.08 4.20 -1.34
N LEU A 26 7.87 4.13 -1.89
CA LEU A 26 7.33 2.92 -2.51
C LEU A 26 7.56 2.94 -4.03
N PRO A 27 7.66 1.78 -4.69
CA PRO A 27 7.81 1.72 -6.14
C PRO A 27 6.66 2.41 -6.86
N LEU A 28 6.97 3.14 -7.94
CA LEU A 28 5.97 3.83 -8.75
C LEU A 28 4.88 2.88 -9.29
N SER A 29 5.25 1.65 -9.67
CA SER A 29 4.29 0.65 -10.15
C SER A 29 3.27 0.26 -9.08
N LEU A 30 3.71 0.14 -7.81
CA LEU A 30 2.80 -0.14 -6.69
C LEU A 30 1.89 1.06 -6.44
N LEU A 31 2.45 2.28 -6.44
CA LEU A 31 1.66 3.51 -6.30
C LEU A 31 0.59 3.63 -7.38
N ALA A 32 0.92 3.31 -8.64
CA ALA A 32 -0.03 3.28 -9.74
C ALA A 32 -1.12 2.22 -9.54
N GLU A 33 -0.76 1.01 -9.11
CA GLU A 33 -1.72 -0.07 -8.84
C GLU A 33 -2.75 0.34 -7.77
N ILE A 34 -2.29 0.85 -6.62
CA ILE A 34 -3.16 1.21 -5.49
C ILE A 34 -3.96 2.50 -5.75
N THR A 35 -3.50 3.34 -6.68
CA THR A 35 -4.18 4.57 -7.09
C THR A 35 -5.01 4.43 -8.38
N ASN A 36 -5.27 3.19 -8.84
CA ASN A 36 -5.99 2.93 -10.09
C ASN A 36 -5.44 3.76 -11.27
N GLY A 37 -4.11 3.81 -11.39
CA GLY A 37 -3.39 4.60 -12.38
C GLY A 37 -3.41 6.11 -12.09
N PHE A 38 -3.28 6.54 -10.83
CA PHE A 38 -3.37 7.93 -10.41
C PHE A 38 -4.69 8.60 -10.82
N SER A 39 -5.80 7.90 -10.59
CA SER A 39 -7.12 8.42 -10.95
C SER A 39 -7.50 9.65 -10.13
N ASP A 40 -7.99 10.69 -10.81
CA ASP A 40 -8.48 11.92 -10.14
C ASP A 40 -9.57 11.65 -9.10
N LYS A 41 -10.30 10.54 -9.25
CA LYS A 41 -11.35 10.10 -8.31
C LYS A 41 -10.81 9.78 -6.91
N GLN A 42 -9.52 9.55 -6.78
CA GLN A 42 -8.87 9.25 -5.51
C GLN A 42 -8.11 10.43 -4.94
N ILE A 43 -8.09 11.60 -5.61
CA ILE A 43 -7.45 12.79 -5.08
C ILE A 43 -8.26 13.30 -3.88
N ILE A 44 -7.58 13.48 -2.76
CA ILE A 44 -8.15 14.11 -1.56
C ILE A 44 -7.64 15.54 -1.33
N GLY A 45 -6.59 15.92 -2.04
CA GLY A 45 -6.06 17.27 -1.99
C GLY A 45 -4.99 17.52 -3.05
N GLN A 46 -4.94 18.74 -3.55
CA GLN A 46 -3.94 19.19 -4.50
C GLN A 46 -3.46 20.58 -4.08
N GLY A 47 -2.14 20.77 -4.04
CA GLY A 47 -1.50 22.05 -3.76
C GLY A 47 -0.32 22.30 -4.69
N GLY A 48 0.41 23.41 -4.46
CA GLY A 48 1.58 23.76 -5.27
C GLY A 48 2.76 22.79 -5.17
N PHE A 49 2.75 21.87 -4.20
CA PHE A 49 3.84 20.92 -3.96
C PHE A 49 3.51 19.49 -4.36
N ALA A 50 2.26 19.06 -4.17
CA ALA A 50 1.89 17.66 -4.33
C ALA A 50 0.39 17.50 -4.60
N VAL A 51 0.08 16.33 -5.18
CA VAL A 51 -1.26 15.77 -5.23
C VAL A 51 -1.30 14.61 -4.24
N VAL A 52 -2.31 14.60 -3.38
CA VAL A 52 -2.50 13.58 -2.35
C VAL A 52 -3.63 12.67 -2.79
N TYR A 53 -3.34 11.38 -2.88
CA TYR A 53 -4.30 10.34 -3.26
C TYR A 53 -4.69 9.49 -2.06
N GLN A 54 -5.97 9.16 -1.93
CA GLN A 54 -6.47 8.16 -1.01
C GLN A 54 -6.31 6.77 -1.63
N VAL A 55 -5.77 5.85 -0.84
CA VAL A 55 -5.56 4.47 -1.23
C VAL A 55 -6.32 3.55 -0.28
N ALA A 56 -6.83 2.43 -0.80
CA ALA A 56 -7.49 1.40 0.01
C ALA A 56 -6.88 0.04 -0.32
N VAL A 57 -6.29 -0.61 0.68
CA VAL A 57 -5.76 -1.96 0.54
C VAL A 57 -6.80 -2.94 1.06
N LYS A 58 -7.34 -3.77 0.17
CA LYS A 58 -8.24 -4.86 0.59
C LYS A 58 -7.39 -5.99 1.15
N ARG A 59 -7.40 -6.12 2.47
CA ARG A 59 -6.87 -7.32 3.12
C ARG A 59 -7.73 -8.50 2.69
N LEU A 60 -7.17 -9.40 1.88
CA LEU A 60 -7.69 -10.75 1.80
C LEU A 60 -7.21 -11.42 3.08
N CYS A 61 -8.11 -11.59 4.05
CA CYS A 61 -7.85 -12.43 5.20
C CYS A 61 -7.62 -13.85 4.67
N ASN A 62 -6.38 -14.24 4.38
CA ASN A 62 -6.06 -15.65 4.31
C ASN A 62 -6.09 -16.17 5.74
N THR A 63 -7.24 -16.72 6.13
CA THR A 63 -7.38 -17.59 7.28
C THR A 63 -6.56 -18.85 7.03
N LEU A 64 -5.24 -18.75 7.21
CA LEU A 64 -4.39 -19.88 7.56
C LEU A 64 -3.75 -19.41 8.87
N MET A 65 -4.46 -19.46 10.00
CA MET A 65 -4.42 -20.63 10.89
C MET A 65 -3.38 -21.67 10.45
N HIS A 66 -2.10 -21.29 10.48
CA HIS A 66 -1.07 -22.26 10.84
C HIS A 66 -0.96 -22.20 12.37
N GLU A 67 -1.93 -22.84 13.02
CA GLU A 67 -1.71 -23.31 14.38
C GLU A 67 -0.71 -24.46 14.28
N GLU A 68 0.58 -24.13 14.25
CA GLU A 68 1.62 -25.04 14.72
C GLU A 68 1.49 -25.10 16.24
N PHE A 69 0.75 -26.10 16.74
CA PHE A 69 0.96 -26.58 18.10
C PHE A 69 1.60 -27.96 18.02
N GLN A 70 2.83 -28.04 18.56
CA GLN A 70 3.51 -29.29 18.92
C GLN A 70 2.76 -30.04 20.01
#